data_AF-A0A1M5GTP0-F1
#
_entry.id   AF-A0A1M5GTP0-F1
#
_cell.length_a   1.000
_cell.length_b   1.000
_cell.length_c   1.000
_cell.angle_alpha   90.00
_cell.angle_beta   90.00
_cell.angle_gamma   90.00
#
_symmetry.space_group_name_H-M   'P 1'
#
loop_
_entity.id
_entity.type
_entity.pdbx_description
1 polymer ?
#
loop_
_entity_poly.entity_id
_entity_poly.type
_entity_poly.pdbx_seq_one_letter_code
_entity_poly.pdbx_strand_id
1 'polypeptide(L)'
;MNGLINHIMAWRLSFPVYRFLVEPLVRIRLIAHAFLIMYDNKEFINLPISGLEVSDYFKEKSKQMGFYTIKEITDLGWGKVLKMDHFCYDWFNELVRLLMSKGLLDLLETK
;
A
#
# COMPACT_ATOMS: atom_id res chain seq x y z
N MET A 1 -6.41 -14.40 -46.11
CA MET A 1 -7.22 -14.03 -44.91
C MET A 1 -6.51 -13.06 -43.95
N ASN A 2 -5.55 -12.22 -44.40
CA ASN A 2 -4.81 -11.28 -43.52
C ASN A 2 -5.19 -9.80 -43.72
N GLY A 3 -6.05 -9.48 -44.69
CA GLY A 3 -6.43 -8.09 -45.00
C GLY A 3 -7.40 -7.46 -43.99
N LEU A 4 -8.33 -8.24 -43.44
CA LEU A 4 -9.36 -7.71 -42.54
C LEU A 4 -8.80 -7.31 -41.17
N ILE A 5 -7.86 -8.09 -40.62
CA ILE A 5 -7.21 -7.80 -39.33
C ILE A 5 -6.32 -6.56 -39.44
N ASN A 6 -5.56 -6.41 -40.53
CA ASN A 6 -4.74 -5.23 -40.77
C ASN A 6 -5.58 -3.96 -41.00
N HIS A 7 -6.75 -4.08 -41.63
CA HIS A 7 -7.66 -2.95 -41.83
C HIS A 7 -8.31 -2.51 -40.50
N ILE A 8 -8.65 -3.44 -39.61
CA ILE A 8 -9.20 -3.14 -38.28
C ILE A 8 -8.13 -2.52 -37.37
N MET A 9 -6.87 -2.95 -37.45
CA MET A 9 -5.78 -2.34 -36.68
C MET A 9 -5.43 -0.92 -37.13
N ALA A 10 -5.50 -0.62 -38.44
CA ALA A 10 -5.26 0.72 -38.97
C ALA A 10 -6.31 1.75 -38.52
N TRP A 11 -7.57 1.32 -38.34
CA TRP A 11 -8.64 2.19 -37.84
C TRP A 11 -8.56 2.43 -36.33
N ARG A 12 -7.74 1.69 -35.58
CA ARG A 12 -7.59 1.87 -34.14
C ARG A 12 -6.69 3.06 -33.75
N LEU A 13 -5.86 3.53 -34.68
CA LEU A 13 -4.88 4.60 -34.46
C LEU A 13 -5.31 5.98 -35.03
N SER A 14 -6.37 6.05 -35.83
CA SER A 14 -6.75 7.25 -36.59
C SER A 14 -8.01 7.98 -36.09
N PHE A 15 -8.71 7.46 -35.08
CA PHE A 15 -9.94 8.09 -34.57
C PHE A 15 -9.69 8.79 -33.22
N PRO A 16 -9.63 10.13 -33.17
CA PRO A 16 -9.47 10.88 -31.92
C PRO A 16 -10.58 10.61 -30.89
N VAL A 17 -11.72 10.08 -31.34
CA VAL A 17 -12.87 9.71 -30.50
C VAL A 17 -12.52 8.56 -29.53
N TYR A 18 -11.69 7.60 -29.92
CA TYR A 18 -11.25 6.50 -29.04
C TYR A 18 -10.36 7.01 -27.91
N ARG A 19 -9.48 7.97 -28.22
CA ARG A 19 -8.64 8.64 -27.23
C ARG A 19 -9.49 9.40 -26.20
N PHE A 20 -10.50 10.14 -26.67
CA PHE A 20 -11.44 10.88 -25.83
C PHE A 20 -12.36 10.00 -24.97
N LEU A 21 -12.70 8.79 -25.40
CA LEU A 21 -13.56 7.87 -24.64
C LEU A 21 -12.78 6.92 -23.72
N VAL A 22 -11.57 6.52 -24.10
CA VAL A 22 -10.78 5.51 -23.36
C VAL A 22 -9.90 6.16 -22.29
N GLU A 23 -9.29 7.33 -22.54
CA GLU A 23 -8.43 7.99 -21.53
C GLU A 23 -9.18 8.33 -20.23
N PRO A 24 -10.43 8.83 -20.24
CA PRO A 24 -11.17 9.06 -19.01
C PRO A 24 -11.47 7.76 -18.27
N LEU A 25 -11.81 6.68 -18.97
CA LEU A 25 -12.11 5.39 -18.36
C LEU A 25 -10.86 4.74 -17.75
N VAL A 26 -9.71 4.85 -18.40
CA VAL A 26 -8.41 4.41 -17.86
C VAL A 26 -8.05 5.23 -16.63
N ARG A 27 -8.27 6.55 -16.67
CA ARG A 27 -8.01 7.45 -15.53
C ARG A 27 -8.96 7.19 -14.36
N ILE A 28 -10.25 6.99 -14.62
CA ILE A 28 -11.25 6.61 -13.61
C ILE A 28 -10.90 5.26 -12.98
N ARG A 29 -10.49 4.27 -13.78
CA ARG A 29 -10.05 2.96 -13.29
C ARG A 29 -8.78 3.04 -12.43
N LEU A 30 -7.82 3.89 -12.81
CA LEU A 30 -6.61 4.16 -12.03
C LEU A 30 -6.95 4.87 -10.71
N ILE A 31 -7.80 5.90 -10.75
CA ILE A 31 -8.26 6.61 -9.56
C ILE A 31 -9.06 5.68 -8.64
N ALA A 32 -9.94 4.85 -9.19
CA ALA A 32 -10.73 3.89 -8.42
C ALA A 32 -9.84 2.82 -7.75
N HIS A 33 -8.84 2.28 -8.46
CA HIS A 33 -7.86 1.37 -7.85
C HIS A 33 -7.08 2.06 -6.74
N ALA A 34 -6.56 3.28 -6.98
CA ALA A 34 -5.84 4.03 -5.97
C ALA A 34 -6.74 4.33 -4.75
N PHE A 35 -8.00 4.70 -4.98
CA PHE A 35 -8.96 4.97 -3.91
C PHE A 35 -9.28 3.73 -3.08
N LEU A 36 -9.48 2.57 -3.73
CA LEU A 36 -9.69 1.29 -3.03
C LEU A 36 -8.47 0.89 -2.21
N ILE A 37 -7.25 1.04 -2.75
CA ILE A 37 -6.00 0.79 -2.02
C ILE A 37 -5.89 1.73 -0.81
N MET A 38 -6.19 3.03 -0.98
CA MET A 38 -6.13 3.99 0.11
C MET A 38 -7.19 3.73 1.21
N TYR A 39 -8.37 3.24 0.84
CA TYR A 39 -9.43 2.90 1.80
C TYR A 39 -9.06 1.65 2.61
N ASP A 40 -8.62 0.58 1.95
CA ASP A 40 -8.14 -0.68 2.59
C ASP A 40 -7.00 -0.40 3.58
N ASN A 41 -6.07 0.47 3.18
CA ASN A 41 -4.93 0.86 3.99
C ASN A 41 -5.29 1.60 5.27
N LYS A 42 -6.37 2.40 5.27
CA LYS A 42 -6.87 3.06 6.49
C LYS A 42 -7.47 2.06 7.46
N GLU A 43 -8.15 1.02 6.98
CA GLU A 43 -8.67 -0.02 7.86
C GLU A 43 -7.54 -0.89 8.41
N PHE A 44 -6.55 -1.23 7.56
CA PHE A 44 -5.42 -2.07 7.93
C PHE A 44 -4.58 -1.51 9.10
N ILE A 45 -4.21 -0.23 9.06
CA ILE A 45 -3.36 0.35 10.12
C ILE A 45 -4.06 0.44 11.49
N ASN A 46 -5.39 0.45 11.50
CA ASN A 46 -6.20 0.47 12.72
C ASN A 46 -6.46 -0.94 13.27
N LEU A 47 -6.06 -2.00 12.55
CA LEU A 47 -6.19 -3.36 13.04
C LEU A 47 -5.31 -3.58 14.27
N PRO A 48 -5.80 -4.35 15.26
CA PRO A 48 -4.99 -4.75 16.39
C PRO A 48 -3.86 -5.67 15.91
N ILE A 49 -2.66 -5.46 16.44
CA ILE A 49 -1.46 -6.24 16.09
C ILE A 49 -1.66 -7.74 16.33
N SER A 50 -2.50 -8.12 17.31
CA SER A 50 -2.86 -9.52 17.57
C SER A 50 -3.54 -10.20 16.39
N GLY A 51 -4.29 -9.45 15.57
CA GLY A 51 -5.02 -9.93 14.39
C GLY A 51 -4.21 -9.93 13.10
N LEU A 52 -2.94 -9.49 13.15
CA LEU A 52 -2.07 -9.47 11.97
C LEU A 52 -1.41 -10.84 11.74
N GLU A 53 -1.22 -11.17 10.46
CA GLU A 53 -0.44 -12.34 9.99
C GLU A 53 1.07 -12.03 10.07
N VAL A 54 1.54 -11.82 11.30
CA VAL A 54 2.94 -11.56 11.66
C VAL A 54 3.37 -12.56 12.73
N SER A 55 4.67 -12.64 12.97
CA SER A 55 5.26 -13.53 13.96
C SER A 55 4.75 -13.24 15.37
N ASP A 56 4.67 -14.28 16.20
CA ASP A 56 4.33 -14.11 17.62
C ASP A 56 5.37 -13.24 18.34
N TYR A 57 6.63 -13.35 17.93
CA TYR A 57 7.71 -12.46 18.37
C TYR A 57 7.38 -10.99 18.12
N PHE A 58 6.89 -10.66 16.93
CA PHE A 58 6.48 -9.30 16.59
C PHE A 58 5.35 -8.80 17.49
N LYS A 59 4.34 -9.65 17.74
CA LYS A 59 3.19 -9.32 18.58
C LYS A 59 3.61 -9.06 20.03
N GLU A 60 4.44 -9.92 20.59
CA GLU A 60 4.95 -9.78 21.96
C GLU A 60 5.82 -8.54 22.11
N LYS A 61 6.74 -8.29 21.16
CA LYS A 61 7.61 -7.11 21.19
C LYS A 61 6.82 -5.82 21.03
N SER A 62 5.85 -5.79 20.13
CA SER A 62 4.95 -4.64 19.99
C SER A 62 4.26 -4.31 21.31
N LYS A 63 3.75 -5.33 22.01
CA LYS A 63 3.13 -5.17 23.33
C LYS A 63 4.11 -4.68 24.40
N GLN A 64 5.36 -5.16 24.40
CA GLN A 64 6.42 -4.69 25.31
C GLN A 64 6.77 -3.21 25.07
N MET A 65 6.73 -2.76 23.81
CA MET A 65 6.95 -1.36 23.42
C MET A 65 5.69 -0.49 23.61
N GLY A 66 4.56 -1.07 24.03
CA GLY A 66 3.30 -0.35 24.27
C GLY A 66 2.45 -0.12 23.01
N PHE A 67 2.72 -0.84 21.92
CA PHE A 67 1.96 -0.76 20.68
C PHE A 67 0.89 -1.85 20.59
N TYR A 68 -0.30 -1.43 20.19
CA TYR A 68 -1.45 -2.30 19.97
C TYR A 68 -1.94 -2.24 18.53
N THR A 69 -1.60 -1.19 17.78
CA THR A 69 -1.97 -1.00 16.37
C THR A 69 -0.78 -0.51 15.53
N ILE A 70 -0.81 -0.74 14.23
CA ILE A 70 0.21 -0.22 13.31
C ILE A 70 0.15 1.31 13.24
N LYS A 71 -1.05 1.89 13.34
CA LYS A 71 -1.25 3.33 13.35
C LYS A 71 -0.42 4.02 14.43
N GLU A 72 -0.39 3.48 15.65
CA GLU A 72 0.41 4.04 16.76
C GLU A 72 1.91 4.08 16.44
N ILE A 73 2.40 3.04 15.77
CA ILE A 73 3.80 2.95 15.35
C ILE A 73 4.10 3.97 14.25
N THR A 74 3.25 4.03 13.22
CA THR A 74 3.43 4.98 12.11
C THR A 74 3.22 6.43 12.55
N ASP A 75 2.38 6.69 13.55
CA ASP A 75 2.16 8.05 14.06
C ASP A 75 3.37 8.63 14.78
N LEU A 76 4.24 7.77 15.34
CA LEU A 76 5.50 8.17 15.96
C LEU A 76 6.60 8.47 14.93
N GLY A 77 6.61 7.72 13.82
CA GLY A 77 7.64 7.80 12.78
C GLY A 77 8.94 7.07 13.15
N TRP A 78 9.73 6.73 12.13
CA TRP A 78 11.01 6.03 12.25
C TRP A 78 11.97 6.64 13.29
N GLY A 79 12.16 7.96 13.28
CA GLY A 79 13.14 8.63 14.15
C GLY A 79 12.86 8.49 15.65
N LYS A 80 11.59 8.32 16.04
CA LYS A 80 11.21 8.08 17.45
C LYS A 80 11.21 6.60 17.78
N VAL A 81 10.68 5.76 16.89
CA VAL A 81 10.63 4.30 17.06
C VAL A 81 12.04 3.72 17.27
N LEU A 82 13.03 4.18 16.49
CA LEU A 82 14.43 3.75 16.61
C LEU A 82 15.09 4.13 17.95
N LYS A 83 14.52 5.08 18.70
CA LYS A 83 15.06 5.58 19.97
C LYS A 83 14.29 5.05 21.19
N MET A 84 13.28 4.21 20.99
CA MET A 84 12.48 3.67 22.09
C MET A 84 13.26 2.62 22.88
N ASP A 85 13.04 2.62 24.19
CA ASP A 85 13.46 1.50 25.03
C ASP A 85 12.86 0.19 24.51
N HIS A 86 13.65 -0.88 24.57
CA HIS A 86 13.32 -2.20 24.02
C HIS A 86 13.18 -2.29 22.50
N PHE A 87 13.62 -1.25 21.76
CA PHE A 87 13.73 -1.33 20.30
C PHE A 87 14.53 -2.56 19.86
N CYS A 88 14.07 -3.20 18.78
CA CYS A 88 14.70 -4.36 18.20
C CYS A 88 14.69 -4.27 16.66
N TYR A 89 15.85 -4.54 16.06
CA TYR A 89 16.00 -4.55 14.60
C TYR A 89 15.21 -5.67 13.92
N ASP A 90 15.10 -6.85 14.52
CA ASP A 90 14.32 -7.96 13.95
C ASP A 90 12.83 -7.61 13.91
N TRP A 91 12.32 -7.04 15.00
CA TRP A 91 10.95 -6.50 15.05
C TRP A 91 10.74 -5.40 14.00
N PHE A 92 11.68 -4.47 13.89
CA PHE A 92 11.57 -3.36 12.93
C PHE A 92 11.63 -3.82 11.48
N ASN A 93 12.50 -4.79 11.16
CA ASN A 93 12.57 -5.38 9.82
C ASN A 93 11.24 -6.06 9.45
N GLU A 94 10.61 -6.75 10.39
CA GLU A 94 9.30 -7.35 10.16
C GLU A 94 8.20 -6.29 9.94
N LEU A 95 8.20 -5.20 10.72
CA LEU A 95 7.32 -4.04 10.48
C LEU A 95 7.51 -3.48 9.06
N VAL A 96 8.76 -3.26 8.65
CA VAL A 96 9.08 -2.72 7.33
C VAL A 96 8.58 -3.65 6.23
N ARG A 97 8.78 -4.96 6.36
CA ARG A 97 8.27 -5.96 5.39
C ARG A 97 6.75 -5.96 5.33
N LEU A 98 6.07 -5.85 6.48
CA LEU A 98 4.62 -5.76 6.57
C LEU A 98 4.11 -4.51 5.82
N LEU A 99 4.65 -3.34 6.14
CA LEU A 99 4.24 -2.08 5.53
C LEU A 99 4.56 -2.02 4.04
N MET A 100 5.73 -2.52 3.63
CA MET A 100 6.11 -2.61 2.23
C MET A 100 5.16 -3.51 1.44
N SER A 101 4.72 -4.65 2.01
CA SER A 101 3.76 -5.55 1.36
C SER A 101 2.39 -4.91 1.11
N LYS A 102 2.06 -3.86 1.86
CA LYS A 102 0.80 -3.10 1.79
C LYS A 102 0.95 -1.74 1.07
N GLY A 103 2.16 -1.40 0.61
CA GLY A 103 2.42 -0.08 0.01
C GLY A 103 2.24 1.07 1.01
N LEU A 104 2.56 0.83 2.29
CA LEU A 104 2.36 1.75 3.41
C LEU A 104 3.66 2.28 4.02
N LEU A 105 4.80 2.01 3.38
CA LEU A 105 6.11 2.36 3.93
C LEU A 105 6.26 3.89 4.12
N ASP A 106 5.70 4.68 3.22
CA ASP A 106 5.71 6.15 3.26
C ASP A 106 5.10 6.73 4.55
N LEU A 107 4.23 5.96 5.24
CA LEU A 107 3.65 6.40 6.52
C LEU A 107 4.70 6.53 7.63
N LEU A 108 5.82 5.81 7.54
CA LEU A 108 6.92 5.93 8.51
C LEU A 108 7.84 7.13 8.24
N GLU A 109 7.92 7.60 7.00
CA GLU A 109 8.79 8.71 6.58
C GLU A 109 8.17 10.09 6.80
N THR A 110 6.84 10.17 6.93
CA THR A 110 6.09 11.43 6.91
C THR A 110 6.27 12.29 8.18
N LYS A 111 7.01 11.84 9.20
CA LYS A 111 7.24 12.58 10.46
C LYS A 111 8.66 12.40 11.03
#